data_AF-A0A7L6CEV3-F1
#
_entry.id   AF-A0A7L6CEV3-F1
#
_cell.length_a   1.000
_cell.length_b   1.000
_cell.length_c   1.000
_cell.angle_alpha   90.00
_cell.angle_beta   90.00
_cell.angle_gamma   90.00
#
_symmetry.space_group_name_H-M   'P 1'
#
loop_
_entity.id
_entity.type
_entity.pdbx_description
1 polymer ?
#
loop_
_entity_poly.entity_id
_entity_poly.type
_entity_poly.pdbx_seq_one_letter_code
_entity_poly.pdbx_strand_id
1 'polypeptide(L)'
;MLPRKKDNLLKRLNKHQSAIKKGTVSHLDLQGADLRFSNLRSVRFEFVDLTGTDLSHSKLVGCQFVSSSLNSVNLNFCDLSDCQFQNVDVTGLSLSGSDVHTAEFTNTFSLEMPSQATQSSLMVSIYMPTWNREKMAMRAIQSVLEQTYPFWELIIVDDNSPENSQLQAFINATADPRIHYIYNDFKSGACSVRNQAIEQAKGKYIAGIDDDDEWLPNRLTTFMKYHYLLAGFSFLYADDFICEGESYSSLNDLRLYPKPAFSGSLFQKRNIIGNQIFTCTDRLKPVLFDETLTAAQDYDAFYRLQQEYGRPYKINLATQVLYVDHGEGRITQSGKKFSGYFNFYRKHQASLDISSRKYQLFTFYVIRNKKMSCRTLLRLMTLRNLKRFITGKLTLRIRKY
;
A
#
# COMPACT_ATOMS: atom_id res chain seq x y z
N MET A 1 -11.04 -31.53 34.55
CA MET A 1 -10.06 -30.43 34.75
C MET A 1 -9.44 -30.07 33.41
N LEU A 2 -9.81 -28.91 32.85
CA LEU A 2 -9.09 -28.24 31.77
C LEU A 2 -8.96 -26.76 32.17
N PRO A 3 -7.88 -26.37 32.87
CA PRO A 3 -7.63 -24.98 33.18
C PRO A 3 -6.85 -24.32 32.03
N ARG A 4 -7.02 -22.99 31.87
CA ARG A 4 -6.23 -22.06 31.02
C ARG A 4 -6.68 -21.87 29.55
N LYS A 5 -7.77 -21.12 29.35
CA LYS A 5 -7.88 -20.17 28.21
C LYS A 5 -8.49 -18.80 28.56
N LYS A 6 -9.20 -18.66 29.70
CA LYS A 6 -9.73 -17.36 30.18
C LYS A 6 -8.68 -16.37 30.71
N ASP A 7 -7.48 -16.84 31.07
CA ASP A 7 -6.44 -16.00 31.69
C ASP A 7 -5.52 -15.24 30.71
N ASN A 8 -5.62 -15.47 29.39
CA ASN A 8 -4.64 -14.95 28.45
C ASN A 8 -5.10 -13.71 27.65
N LEU A 9 -6.39 -13.39 27.66
CA LEU A 9 -6.95 -12.26 26.89
C LEU A 9 -7.20 -11.01 27.75
N LEU A 10 -7.69 -11.17 28.99
CA LEU A 10 -7.63 -10.08 29.98
C LEU A 10 -6.18 -9.65 30.23
N LYS A 11 -5.19 -10.55 30.13
CA LYS A 11 -3.76 -10.19 30.11
C LYS A 11 -3.32 -9.44 28.85
N ARG A 12 -3.94 -9.64 27.68
CA ARG A 12 -3.64 -8.86 26.46
C ARG A 12 -4.25 -7.47 26.54
N LEU A 13 -5.52 -7.34 26.97
CA LEU A 13 -6.14 -6.04 27.27
C LEU A 13 -5.46 -5.33 28.45
N ASN A 14 -5.06 -6.04 29.51
CA ASN A 14 -4.35 -5.46 30.67
C ASN A 14 -2.87 -5.16 30.41
N LYS A 15 -2.15 -5.90 29.56
CA LYS A 15 -0.81 -5.50 29.09
C LYS A 15 -0.86 -4.21 28.27
N HIS A 16 -2.02 -3.91 27.69
CA HIS A 16 -2.36 -2.66 27.01
C HIS A 16 -3.31 -1.77 27.84
N GLN A 17 -3.37 -1.90 29.17
CA GLN A 17 -4.10 -0.95 30.03
C GLN A 17 -3.60 0.50 29.86
N SER A 18 -2.35 0.66 29.40
CA SER A 18 -1.79 1.96 29.00
C SER A 18 -2.34 2.50 27.67
N ALA A 19 -2.94 1.64 26.84
CA ALA A 19 -3.60 2.01 25.59
C ALA A 19 -5.05 2.49 25.83
N ILE A 20 -5.73 2.04 26.89
CA ILE A 20 -6.95 2.69 27.42
C ILE A 20 -6.57 3.97 28.17
N LYS A 21 -5.67 4.78 27.60
CA LYS A 21 -5.49 6.16 28.02
C LYS A 21 -6.63 6.95 27.38
N LYS A 22 -7.61 7.36 28.20
CA LYS A 22 -8.75 8.22 27.81
C LYS A 22 -9.86 7.54 26.97
N GLY A 23 -10.04 6.22 27.08
CA GLY A 23 -11.19 5.55 26.45
C GLY A 23 -11.09 5.36 24.92
N THR A 24 -9.89 5.47 24.33
CA THR A 24 -9.67 5.18 22.90
C THR A 24 -8.70 4.02 22.73
N VAL A 25 -9.00 3.09 21.81
CA VAL A 25 -8.16 1.98 21.37
C VAL A 25 -7.87 2.19 19.88
N SER A 26 -6.60 2.27 19.50
CA SER A 26 -6.23 2.51 18.10
C SER A 26 -5.18 1.56 17.57
N HIS A 27 -5.28 1.21 16.27
CA HIS A 27 -4.27 0.43 15.55
C HIS A 27 -3.98 -0.97 16.14
N LEU A 28 -4.97 -1.58 16.78
CA LEU A 28 -4.83 -2.89 17.42
C LEU A 28 -5.45 -3.97 16.53
N ASP A 29 -4.80 -5.14 16.50
CA ASP A 29 -5.34 -6.35 15.88
C ASP A 29 -6.00 -7.22 16.97
N LEU A 30 -7.32 -7.33 16.89
CA LEU A 30 -8.17 -8.09 17.80
C LEU A 30 -8.89 -9.25 17.09
N GLN A 31 -8.40 -9.68 15.93
CA GLN A 31 -9.07 -10.72 15.14
C GLN A 31 -9.34 -12.01 15.94
N GLY A 32 -10.57 -12.50 15.86
CA GLY A 32 -11.03 -13.71 16.54
C GLY A 32 -11.01 -13.63 18.07
N ALA A 33 -10.92 -12.44 18.67
CA ALA A 33 -10.89 -12.29 20.11
C ALA A 33 -12.25 -12.66 20.75
N ASP A 34 -12.21 -13.27 21.93
CA ASP A 34 -13.40 -13.53 22.75
C ASP A 34 -13.55 -12.43 23.80
N LEU A 35 -14.35 -11.42 23.48
CA LEU A 35 -14.64 -10.26 24.31
C LEU A 35 -16.03 -10.30 24.95
N ARG A 36 -16.68 -11.47 24.97
CA ARG A 36 -18.03 -11.61 25.53
C ARG A 36 -18.11 -11.10 26.97
N PHE A 37 -19.28 -10.55 27.32
CA PHE A 37 -19.56 -10.03 28.66
C PHE A 37 -18.63 -8.89 29.12
N SER A 38 -17.90 -8.26 28.21
CA SER A 38 -17.00 -7.16 28.56
C SER A 38 -17.76 -5.87 28.85
N ASN A 39 -17.18 -5.00 29.67
CA ASN A 39 -17.68 -3.63 29.86
C ASN A 39 -16.81 -2.66 29.08
N LEU A 40 -17.31 -2.17 27.95
CA LEU A 40 -16.58 -1.31 27.03
C LEU A 40 -17.32 0.00 26.75
N ARG A 41 -18.24 0.41 27.64
CA ARG A 41 -19.03 1.63 27.44
C ARG A 41 -18.16 2.83 27.09
N SER A 42 -18.62 3.58 26.10
CA SER A 42 -17.98 4.81 25.61
C SER A 42 -16.54 4.64 25.12
N VAL A 43 -16.13 3.41 24.76
CA VAL A 43 -14.81 3.17 24.17
C VAL A 43 -14.83 3.53 22.68
N ARG A 44 -13.83 4.28 22.24
CA ARG A 44 -13.59 4.60 20.83
C ARG A 44 -12.57 3.63 20.23
N PHE A 45 -12.97 2.82 19.26
CA PHE A 45 -12.11 1.97 18.44
C PHE A 45 -11.78 2.67 17.13
N GLU A 46 -10.50 2.99 16.91
CA GLU A 46 -10.05 3.71 15.73
C GLU A 46 -8.98 2.93 14.96
N PHE A 47 -9.23 2.56 13.71
CA PHE A 47 -8.30 1.73 12.94
C PHE A 47 -7.98 0.39 13.61
N VAL A 48 -9.00 -0.24 14.23
CA VAL A 48 -8.89 -1.53 14.89
C VAL A 48 -9.42 -2.63 13.98
N ASP A 49 -8.73 -3.76 13.92
CA ASP A 49 -9.24 -4.95 13.23
C ASP A 49 -9.93 -5.86 14.25
N LEU A 50 -11.26 -5.87 14.25
CA LEU A 50 -12.10 -6.73 15.09
C LEU A 50 -12.59 -7.97 14.33
N THR A 51 -12.06 -8.30 13.14
CA THR A 51 -12.63 -9.36 12.29
C THR A 51 -12.85 -10.67 13.07
N GLY A 52 -14.08 -11.20 13.04
CA GLY A 52 -14.45 -12.45 13.73
C GLY A 52 -14.47 -12.39 15.26
N THR A 53 -14.37 -11.20 15.86
CA THR A 53 -14.41 -11.03 17.32
C THR A 53 -15.80 -11.36 17.86
N ASP A 54 -15.86 -12.07 18.99
CA ASP A 54 -17.10 -12.30 19.72
C ASP A 54 -17.24 -11.28 20.85
N LEU A 55 -18.14 -10.32 20.67
CA LEU A 55 -18.50 -9.27 21.62
C LEU A 55 -19.87 -9.53 22.26
N SER A 56 -20.49 -10.69 22.03
CA SER A 56 -21.85 -10.95 22.50
C SER A 56 -22.02 -10.77 24.01
N HIS A 57 -23.19 -10.30 24.42
CA HIS A 57 -23.52 -9.96 25.82
C HIS A 57 -22.65 -8.87 26.47
N SER A 58 -21.89 -8.09 25.69
CA SER A 58 -21.07 -6.99 26.22
C SER A 58 -21.86 -5.70 26.40
N LYS A 59 -21.37 -4.83 27.29
CA LYS A 59 -21.91 -3.49 27.53
C LYS A 59 -21.20 -2.48 26.62
N LEU A 60 -21.87 -2.07 25.55
CA LEU A 60 -21.27 -1.27 24.47
C LEU A 60 -21.85 0.13 24.31
N VAL A 61 -22.82 0.53 25.15
CA VAL A 61 -23.44 1.86 25.13
C VAL A 61 -22.43 2.99 24.90
N GLY A 62 -22.68 3.82 23.89
CA GLY A 62 -21.86 4.97 23.53
C GLY A 62 -20.52 4.64 22.85
N CYS A 63 -20.26 3.39 22.46
CA CYS A 63 -19.04 3.01 21.75
C CYS A 63 -18.94 3.69 20.39
N GLN A 64 -17.72 4.02 19.97
CA GLN A 64 -17.47 4.61 18.66
C GLN A 64 -16.51 3.72 17.88
N PHE A 65 -16.95 3.15 16.76
CA PHE A 65 -16.12 2.40 15.84
C PHE A 65 -15.84 3.26 14.61
N VAL A 66 -14.59 3.68 14.45
CA VAL A 66 -14.17 4.59 13.39
C VAL A 66 -13.09 3.93 12.57
N SER A 67 -13.31 3.86 11.26
CA SER A 67 -12.34 3.30 10.30
C SER A 67 -11.78 1.96 10.78
N SER A 68 -12.64 1.04 11.21
CA SER A 68 -12.29 -0.24 11.82
C SER A 68 -12.95 -1.40 11.06
N SER A 69 -12.35 -2.59 11.09
CA SER A 69 -12.97 -3.79 10.50
C SER A 69 -13.86 -4.46 11.54
N LEU A 70 -15.16 -4.54 11.28
CA LEU A 70 -16.15 -5.31 12.06
C LEU A 70 -16.65 -6.53 11.27
N ASN A 71 -15.87 -6.98 10.30
CA ASN A 71 -16.19 -8.13 9.48
C ASN A 71 -16.44 -9.38 10.35
N SER A 72 -17.59 -10.03 10.17
CA SER A 72 -18.00 -11.23 10.92
C SER A 72 -17.97 -11.06 12.45
N VAL A 73 -18.09 -9.84 12.98
CA VAL A 73 -18.15 -9.63 14.44
C VAL A 73 -19.50 -10.10 14.97
N ASN A 74 -19.47 -10.79 16.11
CA ASN A 74 -20.68 -11.15 16.84
C ASN A 74 -20.98 -10.08 17.89
N LEU A 75 -21.98 -9.23 17.61
CA LEU A 75 -22.52 -8.23 18.53
C LEU A 75 -23.88 -8.66 19.13
N ASN A 76 -24.21 -9.96 19.15
CA ASN A 76 -25.51 -10.45 19.61
C ASN A 76 -25.76 -10.14 21.10
N PHE A 77 -27.02 -9.90 21.46
CA PHE A 77 -27.47 -9.62 22.82
C PHE A 77 -26.71 -8.47 23.51
N CYS A 78 -26.32 -7.44 22.74
CA CYS A 78 -25.65 -6.25 23.24
C CYS A 78 -26.61 -5.06 23.30
N ASP A 79 -26.36 -4.15 24.23
CA ASP A 79 -26.95 -2.81 24.23
C ASP A 79 -26.02 -1.88 23.45
N LEU A 80 -26.45 -1.48 22.25
CA LEU A 80 -25.73 -0.59 21.32
C LEU A 80 -26.30 0.83 21.29
N SER A 81 -27.04 1.23 22.33
CA SER A 81 -27.55 2.59 22.47
C SER A 81 -26.41 3.60 22.34
N ASP A 82 -26.61 4.60 21.48
CA ASP A 82 -25.70 5.72 21.21
C ASP A 82 -24.34 5.30 20.62
N CYS A 83 -24.25 4.09 20.08
CA CYS A 83 -23.07 3.64 19.35
C CYS A 83 -22.95 4.33 17.99
N GLN A 84 -21.72 4.65 17.58
CA GLN A 84 -21.43 5.20 16.26
C GLN A 84 -20.52 4.26 15.46
N PHE A 85 -20.89 3.98 14.23
CA PHE A 85 -20.17 3.13 13.29
C PHE A 85 -19.84 3.97 12.04
N GLN A 86 -18.61 4.47 11.94
CA GLN A 86 -18.19 5.39 10.89
C GLN A 86 -17.06 4.81 10.04
N ASN A 87 -17.27 4.72 8.72
CA ASN A 87 -16.28 4.15 7.79
C ASN A 87 -15.85 2.72 8.20
N VAL A 88 -16.79 1.88 8.63
CA VAL A 88 -16.49 0.52 9.12
C VAL A 88 -16.96 -0.57 8.15
N ASP A 89 -16.20 -1.66 8.10
CA ASP A 89 -16.62 -2.88 7.40
C ASP A 89 -17.55 -3.68 8.31
N VAL A 90 -18.81 -3.80 7.95
CA VAL A 90 -19.85 -4.54 8.70
C VAL A 90 -20.28 -5.83 7.98
N THR A 91 -19.50 -6.31 7.01
CA THR A 91 -19.77 -7.57 6.32
C THR A 91 -19.96 -8.72 7.32
N GLY A 92 -21.11 -9.39 7.30
CA GLY A 92 -21.37 -10.52 8.20
C GLY A 92 -21.50 -10.16 9.69
N LEU A 93 -21.67 -8.88 10.03
CA LEU A 93 -21.92 -8.42 11.40
C LEU A 93 -23.22 -9.03 11.95
N SER A 94 -23.15 -9.71 13.10
CA SER A 94 -24.32 -10.32 13.75
C SER A 94 -24.86 -9.39 14.86
N LEU A 95 -26.14 -9.04 14.78
CA LEU A 95 -26.83 -8.11 15.70
C LEU A 95 -28.07 -8.74 16.37
N SER A 96 -28.18 -10.07 16.35
CA SER A 96 -29.34 -10.80 16.87
C SER A 96 -29.57 -10.53 18.36
N GLY A 97 -30.78 -10.11 18.71
CA GLY A 97 -31.17 -9.82 20.09
C GLY A 97 -30.51 -8.57 20.69
N SER A 98 -29.86 -7.73 19.88
CA SER A 98 -29.22 -6.48 20.32
C SER A 98 -30.13 -5.28 20.14
N ASP A 99 -30.03 -4.32 21.07
CA ASP A 99 -30.71 -3.03 20.95
C ASP A 99 -29.85 -2.10 20.07
N VAL A 100 -30.40 -1.69 18.92
CA VAL A 100 -29.75 -0.81 17.93
C VAL A 100 -30.51 0.49 17.71
N HIS A 101 -31.53 0.80 18.54
CA HIS A 101 -32.50 1.86 18.23
C HIS A 101 -31.88 3.26 18.07
N THR A 102 -30.79 3.56 18.79
CA THR A 102 -30.07 4.84 18.68
C THR A 102 -28.65 4.70 18.10
N ALA A 103 -28.33 3.55 17.51
CA ALA A 103 -27.04 3.32 16.87
C ALA A 103 -26.97 3.98 15.48
N GLU A 104 -25.88 4.69 15.19
CA GLU A 104 -25.67 5.39 13.92
C GLU A 104 -24.65 4.65 13.04
N PHE A 105 -25.01 4.38 11.78
CA PHE A 105 -24.13 3.78 10.78
C PHE A 105 -23.90 4.77 9.63
N THR A 106 -22.68 5.33 9.55
CA THR A 106 -22.31 6.33 8.54
C THR A 106 -21.16 5.82 7.69
N ASN A 107 -21.31 5.85 6.36
CA ASN A 107 -20.30 5.38 5.40
C ASN A 107 -19.82 3.94 5.69
N THR A 108 -20.71 3.07 6.17
CA THR A 108 -20.39 1.66 6.40
C THR A 108 -20.47 0.88 5.09
N PHE A 109 -19.75 -0.23 5.01
CA PHE A 109 -19.74 -1.11 3.84
C PHE A 109 -19.95 -2.57 4.27
N SER A 110 -20.68 -3.32 3.44
CA SER A 110 -20.92 -4.75 3.61
C SER A 110 -20.69 -5.46 2.28
N LEU A 111 -19.89 -6.53 2.29
CA LEU A 111 -19.58 -7.41 1.16
C LEU A 111 -20.53 -8.62 1.10
N GLU A 112 -21.81 -8.45 1.46
CA GLU A 112 -22.84 -9.39 1.01
C GLU A 112 -23.06 -9.18 -0.49
N MET A 113 -23.19 -10.27 -1.26
CA MET A 113 -23.27 -10.31 -2.74
C MET A 113 -23.80 -8.99 -3.32
N PRO A 114 -22.93 -8.13 -3.88
CA PRO A 114 -23.30 -6.75 -4.14
C PRO A 114 -24.35 -6.67 -5.25
N SER A 115 -25.36 -5.82 -5.03
CA SER A 115 -26.20 -5.29 -6.11
C SER A 115 -25.32 -4.58 -7.16
N GLN A 116 -25.82 -4.42 -8.38
CA GLN A 116 -25.08 -3.78 -9.47
C GLN A 116 -24.56 -2.37 -9.11
N ALA A 117 -25.26 -1.66 -8.23
CA ALA A 117 -24.84 -0.37 -7.68
C ALA A 117 -23.65 -0.47 -6.71
N THR A 118 -23.60 -1.50 -5.86
CA THR A 118 -22.45 -1.70 -4.95
C THR A 118 -21.22 -2.23 -5.68
N GLN A 119 -21.38 -2.93 -6.81
CA GLN A 119 -20.26 -3.34 -7.68
C GLN A 119 -19.47 -2.15 -8.23
N SER A 120 -20.16 -1.12 -8.74
CA SER A 120 -19.49 0.11 -9.20
C SER A 120 -18.79 0.85 -8.06
N SER A 121 -19.39 0.85 -6.86
CA SER A 121 -18.83 1.54 -5.69
C SER A 121 -17.57 0.90 -5.09
N LEU A 122 -17.25 -0.35 -5.43
CA LEU A 122 -16.10 -1.07 -4.90
C LEU A 122 -15.08 -1.48 -5.97
N MET A 123 -15.34 -1.12 -7.23
CA MET A 123 -14.49 -1.49 -8.35
C MET A 123 -13.07 -0.92 -8.22
N VAL A 124 -12.07 -1.74 -8.56
CA VAL A 124 -10.65 -1.36 -8.60
C VAL A 124 -10.21 -1.21 -10.05
N SER A 125 -9.73 -0.03 -10.45
CA SER A 125 -9.00 0.14 -11.70
C SER A 125 -7.55 -0.24 -11.52
N ILE A 126 -7.01 -1.01 -12.45
CA ILE A 126 -5.62 -1.43 -12.45
C ILE A 126 -4.94 -0.78 -13.65
N TYR A 127 -3.93 0.06 -13.42
CA TYR A 127 -3.13 0.61 -14.51
C TYR A 127 -1.89 -0.26 -14.74
N MET A 128 -1.62 -0.61 -16.01
CA MET A 128 -0.44 -1.36 -16.41
C MET A 128 0.23 -0.70 -17.62
N PRO A 129 1.40 -0.05 -17.45
CA PRO A 129 2.21 0.38 -18.58
C PRO A 129 2.98 -0.81 -19.16
N THR A 130 3.14 -0.88 -20.47
CA THR A 130 4.05 -1.85 -21.08
C THR A 130 4.83 -1.28 -22.26
N TRP A 131 6.06 -1.76 -22.44
CA TRP A 131 6.86 -1.46 -23.62
C TRP A 131 7.90 -2.55 -23.90
N ASN A 132 7.79 -3.22 -25.05
CA ASN A 132 8.74 -4.20 -25.57
C ASN A 132 9.02 -5.40 -24.63
N ARG A 133 7.97 -5.92 -23.98
CA ARG A 133 8.06 -6.96 -22.93
C ARG A 133 6.89 -7.95 -22.93
N GLU A 134 6.39 -8.33 -24.12
CA GLU A 134 5.16 -9.14 -24.27
C GLU A 134 5.04 -10.32 -23.30
N LYS A 135 6.11 -11.13 -23.17
CA LYS A 135 6.10 -12.32 -22.30
C LYS A 135 5.88 -11.98 -20.83
N MET A 136 6.52 -10.92 -20.36
CA MET A 136 6.37 -10.46 -18.98
C MET A 136 4.98 -9.85 -18.79
N ALA A 137 4.52 -9.03 -19.74
CA ALA A 137 3.19 -8.44 -19.72
C ALA A 137 2.09 -9.51 -19.67
N MET A 138 2.21 -10.58 -20.45
CA MET A 138 1.27 -11.71 -20.39
C MET A 138 1.23 -12.37 -19.00
N ARG A 139 2.38 -12.54 -18.33
CA ARG A 139 2.44 -13.05 -16.94
C ARG A 139 1.76 -12.08 -15.96
N ALA A 140 2.03 -10.78 -16.09
CA ALA A 140 1.40 -9.76 -15.24
C ALA A 140 -0.13 -9.78 -15.41
N ILE A 141 -0.63 -9.82 -16.65
CA ILE A 141 -2.08 -9.92 -16.95
C ILE A 141 -2.67 -11.21 -16.38
N GLN A 142 -1.99 -12.35 -16.56
CA GLN A 142 -2.45 -13.63 -16.00
C GLN A 142 -2.62 -13.54 -14.47
N SER A 143 -1.69 -12.90 -13.77
CA SER A 143 -1.77 -12.70 -12.31
C SER A 143 -2.93 -11.77 -11.87
N VAL A 144 -3.37 -10.87 -12.75
CA VAL A 144 -4.57 -10.04 -12.55
C VAL A 144 -5.84 -10.86 -12.77
N LEU A 145 -5.86 -11.70 -13.81
CA LEU A 145 -6.98 -12.62 -14.09
C LEU A 145 -7.24 -13.60 -12.93
N GLU A 146 -6.18 -14.00 -12.23
CA GLU A 146 -6.22 -14.91 -11.07
C GLU A 146 -6.62 -14.23 -9.74
N GLN A 147 -6.93 -12.93 -9.74
CA GLN A 147 -7.35 -12.26 -8.53
C GLN A 147 -8.68 -12.83 -8.00
N THR A 148 -8.67 -13.18 -6.71
CA THR A 148 -9.84 -13.67 -5.98
C THR A 148 -10.93 -12.62 -5.76
N TYR A 149 -10.57 -11.33 -5.85
CA TYR A 149 -11.54 -10.23 -5.86
C TYR A 149 -12.03 -10.02 -7.29
N PRO A 150 -13.35 -10.05 -7.58
CA PRO A 150 -13.84 -10.07 -8.95
C PRO A 150 -14.09 -8.68 -9.57
N PHE A 151 -14.22 -7.63 -8.75
CA PHE A 151 -14.67 -6.30 -9.21
C PHE A 151 -13.48 -5.41 -9.59
N TRP A 152 -12.90 -5.65 -10.76
CA TRP A 152 -11.81 -4.87 -11.28
C TRP A 152 -11.93 -4.61 -12.78
N GLU A 153 -11.22 -3.60 -13.25
CA GLU A 153 -10.88 -3.39 -14.66
C GLU A 153 -9.35 -3.27 -14.78
N LEU A 154 -8.79 -3.76 -15.89
CA LEU A 154 -7.37 -3.69 -16.18
C LEU A 154 -7.17 -2.81 -17.42
N ILE A 155 -6.51 -1.67 -17.24
CA ILE A 155 -6.22 -0.71 -18.29
C ILE A 155 -4.73 -0.84 -18.64
N ILE A 156 -4.48 -1.44 -19.79
CA ILE A 156 -3.15 -1.70 -20.34
C ILE A 156 -2.85 -0.65 -21.39
N VAL A 157 -1.74 0.05 -21.23
CA VAL A 157 -1.28 1.02 -22.23
C VAL A 157 0.09 0.59 -22.71
N ASP A 158 0.16 0.24 -24.00
CA ASP A 158 1.37 -0.14 -24.71
C ASP A 158 2.00 1.09 -25.37
N ASP A 159 3.22 1.43 -24.97
CA ASP A 159 3.93 2.64 -25.38
C ASP A 159 4.62 2.49 -26.76
N ASN A 160 3.89 1.98 -27.74
CA ASN A 160 4.40 1.72 -29.09
C ASN A 160 5.47 0.61 -29.12
N SER A 161 5.17 -0.56 -28.55
CA SER A 161 6.03 -1.74 -28.62
C SER A 161 6.19 -2.21 -30.07
N PRO A 162 7.43 -2.44 -30.54
CA PRO A 162 7.67 -2.90 -31.91
C PRO A 162 7.11 -4.31 -32.14
N GLU A 163 7.20 -5.17 -31.13
CA GLU A 163 6.62 -6.51 -31.10
C GLU A 163 5.50 -6.53 -30.05
N ASN A 164 4.25 -6.66 -30.49
CA ASN A 164 3.04 -6.69 -29.64
C ASN A 164 2.00 -7.75 -30.07
N SER A 165 2.32 -8.53 -31.10
CA SER A 165 1.38 -9.48 -31.70
C SER A 165 1.01 -10.63 -30.77
N GLN A 166 1.95 -11.12 -29.95
CA GLN A 166 1.70 -12.19 -28.98
C GLN A 166 0.87 -11.65 -27.82
N LEU A 167 1.18 -10.44 -27.36
CA LEU A 167 0.43 -9.78 -26.30
C LEU A 167 -1.02 -9.52 -26.72
N GLN A 168 -1.24 -8.97 -27.91
CA GLN A 168 -2.59 -8.75 -28.46
C GLN A 168 -3.34 -10.07 -28.66
N ALA A 169 -2.69 -11.10 -29.20
CA ALA A 169 -3.30 -12.43 -29.35
C ALA A 169 -3.70 -13.04 -28.01
N PHE A 170 -2.84 -12.92 -26.99
CA PHE A 170 -3.14 -13.36 -25.63
C PHE A 170 -4.34 -12.64 -25.04
N ILE A 171 -4.36 -11.30 -25.07
CA ILE A 171 -5.48 -10.48 -24.56
C ILE A 171 -6.78 -10.86 -25.26
N ASN A 172 -6.78 -10.97 -26.60
CA ASN A 172 -7.96 -11.37 -27.36
C ASN A 172 -8.44 -12.77 -26.99
N ALA A 173 -7.52 -13.71 -26.76
CA ALA A 173 -7.84 -15.08 -26.36
C ALA A 173 -8.47 -15.18 -24.96
N THR A 174 -8.19 -14.24 -24.06
CA THR A 174 -8.86 -14.20 -22.74
C THR A 174 -10.35 -13.92 -22.85
N ALA A 175 -10.75 -13.14 -23.87
CA ALA A 175 -12.11 -12.62 -24.05
C ALA A 175 -12.71 -11.96 -22.78
N ASP A 176 -11.87 -11.48 -21.85
CA ASP A 176 -12.33 -10.90 -20.60
C ASP A 176 -12.72 -9.42 -20.81
N PRO A 177 -14.01 -9.05 -20.63
CA PRO A 177 -14.47 -7.69 -20.92
C PRO A 177 -13.92 -6.64 -19.94
N ARG A 178 -13.27 -7.06 -18.85
CA ARG A 178 -12.63 -6.18 -17.88
C ARG A 178 -11.26 -5.68 -18.33
N ILE A 179 -10.69 -6.25 -19.40
CA ILE A 179 -9.39 -5.85 -19.94
C ILE A 179 -9.58 -4.81 -21.06
N HIS A 180 -8.89 -3.69 -20.92
CA HIS A 180 -8.88 -2.58 -21.86
C HIS A 180 -7.44 -2.37 -22.34
N TYR A 181 -7.16 -2.72 -23.59
CA TYR A 181 -5.85 -2.55 -24.20
C TYR A 181 -5.82 -1.32 -25.11
N ILE A 182 -4.81 -0.47 -24.92
CA ILE A 182 -4.60 0.77 -25.66
C ILE A 182 -3.19 0.73 -26.23
N TYR A 183 -3.09 0.86 -27.55
CA TYR A 183 -1.81 0.93 -28.24
C TYR A 183 -1.51 2.37 -28.65
N ASN A 184 -0.38 2.91 -28.22
CA ASN A 184 0.01 4.27 -28.57
C ASN A 184 0.68 4.35 -29.95
N ASP A 185 0.35 5.39 -30.70
CA ASP A 185 0.93 5.66 -32.03
C ASP A 185 2.42 6.05 -31.96
N PHE A 186 2.88 6.55 -30.82
CA PHE A 186 4.25 6.96 -30.58
C PHE A 186 4.66 6.72 -29.13
N LYS A 187 5.96 6.59 -28.91
CA LYS A 187 6.53 6.42 -27.58
C LYS A 187 6.45 7.73 -26.78
N SER A 188 5.76 7.68 -25.64
CA SER A 188 5.47 8.83 -24.77
C SER A 188 6.17 8.76 -23.41
N GLY A 189 6.64 7.58 -23.01
CA GLY A 189 7.38 7.35 -21.78
C GLY A 189 6.50 6.89 -20.61
N ALA A 190 7.11 6.15 -19.68
CA ALA A 190 6.39 5.38 -18.66
C ALA A 190 5.48 6.21 -17.74
N CYS A 191 5.76 7.49 -17.49
CA CYS A 191 4.85 8.35 -16.72
C CYS A 191 3.61 8.72 -17.51
N SER A 192 3.77 9.14 -18.77
CA SER A 192 2.66 9.50 -19.67
C SER A 192 1.72 8.31 -19.84
N VAL A 193 2.28 7.12 -20.04
CA VAL A 193 1.53 5.86 -20.17
C VAL A 193 0.74 5.52 -18.91
N ARG A 194 1.36 5.63 -17.72
CA ARG A 194 0.64 5.45 -16.45
C ARG A 194 -0.47 6.48 -16.29
N ASN A 195 -0.20 7.75 -16.61
CA ASN A 195 -1.18 8.83 -16.52
C ASN A 195 -2.37 8.59 -17.44
N GLN A 196 -2.13 8.17 -18.68
CA GLN A 196 -3.17 7.83 -19.66
C GLN A 196 -4.09 6.71 -19.15
N ALA A 197 -3.54 5.69 -18.50
CA ALA A 197 -4.32 4.62 -17.87
C ALA A 197 -5.10 5.13 -16.64
N ILE A 198 -4.46 5.93 -15.78
CA ILE A 198 -5.05 6.48 -14.57
C ILE A 198 -6.22 7.42 -14.90
N GLU A 199 -6.10 8.25 -15.92
CA GLU A 199 -7.16 9.17 -16.35
C GLU A 199 -8.42 8.41 -16.80
N GLN A 200 -8.25 7.25 -17.43
CA GLN A 200 -9.34 6.40 -17.90
C GLN A 200 -9.96 5.52 -16.82
N ALA A 201 -9.34 5.43 -15.64
CA ALA A 201 -9.86 4.65 -14.52
C ALA A 201 -11.28 5.06 -14.12
N LYS A 202 -12.18 4.08 -14.01
CA LYS A 202 -13.59 4.24 -13.60
C LYS A 202 -13.88 3.69 -12.21
N GLY A 203 -12.99 2.84 -11.69
CA GLY A 203 -13.07 2.27 -10.35
C GLY A 203 -12.97 3.34 -9.28
N LYS A 204 -13.64 3.12 -8.14
CA LYS A 204 -13.49 3.98 -6.96
C LYS A 204 -12.07 3.93 -6.41
N TYR A 205 -11.45 2.76 -6.51
CA TYR A 205 -10.09 2.52 -6.07
C TYR A 205 -9.17 2.28 -7.27
N ILE A 206 -7.88 2.55 -7.08
CA ILE A 206 -6.86 2.36 -8.10
C ILE A 206 -5.60 1.72 -7.53
N ALA A 207 -5.02 0.81 -8.30
CA ALA A 207 -3.72 0.21 -8.05
C ALA A 207 -2.93 0.06 -9.36
N GLY A 208 -1.62 -0.07 -9.25
CA GLY A 208 -0.76 -0.33 -10.41
C GLY A 208 -0.06 -1.67 -10.36
N ILE A 209 0.22 -2.21 -11.52
CA ILE A 209 1.10 -3.36 -11.76
C ILE A 209 2.11 -2.98 -12.84
N ASP A 210 3.39 -3.28 -12.62
CA ASP A 210 4.39 -3.15 -13.69
C ASP A 210 4.41 -4.45 -14.52
N ASP A 211 4.70 -4.34 -15.81
CA ASP A 211 4.63 -5.46 -16.75
C ASP A 211 5.64 -6.57 -16.49
N ASP A 212 6.64 -6.34 -15.63
CA ASP A 212 7.64 -7.31 -15.19
C ASP A 212 7.36 -7.95 -13.83
N ASP A 213 6.29 -7.55 -13.13
CA ASP A 213 5.91 -8.08 -11.83
C ASP A 213 4.74 -9.06 -11.91
N GLU A 214 4.46 -9.72 -10.78
CA GLU A 214 3.35 -10.66 -10.65
C GLU A 214 2.59 -10.41 -9.34
N TRP A 215 1.27 -10.41 -9.38
CA TRP A 215 0.43 -10.31 -8.18
C TRP A 215 0.08 -11.68 -7.63
N LEU A 216 0.09 -11.81 -6.30
CA LEU A 216 -0.51 -12.99 -5.68
C LEU A 216 -2.04 -12.93 -5.83
N PRO A 217 -2.74 -14.09 -5.92
CA PRO A 217 -4.19 -14.14 -6.11
C PRO A 217 -5.02 -13.36 -5.07
N ASN A 218 -4.44 -13.09 -3.89
CA ASN A 218 -5.08 -12.40 -2.78
C ASN A 218 -4.79 -10.90 -2.72
N ARG A 219 -4.08 -10.29 -3.67
CA ARG A 219 -3.66 -8.88 -3.56
C ARG A 219 -4.84 -7.92 -3.47
N LEU A 220 -5.74 -7.97 -4.45
CA LEU A 220 -6.91 -7.08 -4.47
C LEU A 220 -7.82 -7.37 -3.27
N THR A 221 -8.08 -8.64 -2.95
CA THR A 221 -8.85 -9.03 -1.76
C THR A 221 -8.23 -8.49 -0.49
N THR A 222 -6.89 -8.48 -0.38
CA THR A 222 -6.17 -7.90 0.76
C THR A 222 -6.38 -6.40 0.83
N PHE A 223 -6.15 -5.66 -0.26
CA PHE A 223 -6.36 -4.22 -0.23
C PHE A 223 -7.82 -3.84 0.03
N MET A 224 -8.75 -4.57 -0.57
CA MET A 224 -10.17 -4.40 -0.32
C MET A 224 -10.56 -4.79 1.11
N LYS A 225 -9.90 -5.74 1.77
CA LYS A 225 -10.11 -5.97 3.21
C LYS A 225 -9.77 -4.73 4.03
N TYR A 226 -8.76 -3.96 3.63
CA TYR A 226 -8.25 -2.80 4.38
C TYR A 226 -8.65 -1.44 3.79
N HIS A 227 -9.50 -1.40 2.75
CA HIS A 227 -9.83 -0.16 2.03
C HIS A 227 -10.43 0.92 2.94
N TYR A 228 -11.10 0.54 4.03
CA TYR A 228 -11.67 1.43 5.03
C TYR A 228 -10.66 2.37 5.68
N LEU A 229 -9.39 1.96 5.74
CA LEU A 229 -8.30 2.77 6.24
C LEU A 229 -8.07 4.01 5.35
N LEU A 230 -8.45 3.97 4.07
CA LEU A 230 -8.31 5.13 3.18
C LEU A 230 -9.12 6.35 3.65
N ALA A 231 -10.09 6.20 4.55
CA ALA A 231 -10.77 7.34 5.18
C ALA A 231 -9.82 8.22 6.03
N GLY A 232 -8.74 7.65 6.58
CA GLY A 232 -7.76 8.37 7.40
C GLY A 232 -6.32 8.31 6.88
N PHE A 233 -6.07 7.60 5.79
CA PHE A 233 -4.75 7.40 5.20
C PHE A 233 -4.78 7.72 3.71
N SER A 234 -3.67 8.27 3.19
CA SER A 234 -3.56 8.67 1.78
C SER A 234 -3.65 7.48 0.83
N PHE A 235 -2.93 6.41 1.15
CA PHE A 235 -2.86 5.17 0.37
C PHE A 235 -2.37 4.00 1.24
N LEU A 236 -2.61 2.79 0.76
CA LEU A 236 -2.14 1.53 1.34
C LEU A 236 -0.98 0.98 0.53
N TYR A 237 -0.06 0.28 1.21
CA TYR A 237 1.03 -0.46 0.56
C TYR A 237 1.35 -1.72 1.37
N ALA A 238 1.90 -2.72 0.69
CA ALA A 238 2.09 -4.06 1.21
C ALA A 238 3.55 -4.51 1.05
N ASP A 239 3.94 -5.59 1.73
CA ASP A 239 5.24 -6.23 1.52
C ASP A 239 5.27 -6.93 0.14
N ASP A 240 6.47 -7.29 -0.31
CA ASP A 240 6.66 -8.01 -1.56
C ASP A 240 7.49 -9.28 -1.33
N PHE A 241 7.42 -10.21 -2.26
CA PHE A 241 8.41 -11.24 -2.47
C PHE A 241 9.40 -10.82 -3.55
N ILE A 242 10.62 -11.36 -3.51
CA ILE A 242 11.62 -11.18 -4.56
C ILE A 242 11.87 -12.53 -5.22
N CYS A 243 11.70 -12.57 -6.54
CA CYS A 243 12.20 -13.62 -7.42
C CYS A 243 13.52 -13.14 -8.05
N GLU A 244 14.62 -13.87 -7.80
CA GLU A 244 15.94 -13.56 -8.38
C GLU A 244 16.21 -14.34 -9.68
N GLY A 245 15.25 -15.16 -10.13
CA GLY A 245 15.31 -15.95 -11.37
C GLY A 245 14.20 -15.58 -12.35
N GLU A 246 14.12 -16.32 -13.47
CA GLU A 246 13.07 -16.12 -14.49
C GLU A 246 11.70 -16.64 -14.05
N SER A 247 11.67 -17.60 -13.12
CA SER A 247 10.47 -18.22 -12.58
C SER A 247 10.71 -18.77 -11.17
N TYR A 248 9.63 -19.18 -10.51
CA TYR A 248 9.65 -19.85 -9.22
C TYR A 248 8.65 -21.01 -9.21
N SER A 249 8.94 -22.07 -8.46
CA SER A 249 8.07 -23.26 -8.38
C SER A 249 7.11 -23.18 -7.21
N SER A 250 7.53 -22.55 -6.11
CA SER A 250 6.72 -22.36 -4.91
C SER A 250 6.99 -20.99 -4.29
N LEU A 251 5.97 -20.40 -3.64
CA LEU A 251 6.14 -19.15 -2.89
C LEU A 251 7.17 -19.28 -1.74
N ASN A 252 7.38 -20.51 -1.23
CA ASN A 252 8.38 -20.77 -0.20
C ASN A 252 9.82 -20.59 -0.71
N ASP A 253 10.03 -20.63 -2.03
CA ASP A 253 11.34 -20.42 -2.66
C ASP A 253 11.68 -18.92 -2.74
N LEU A 254 10.69 -18.05 -2.58
CA LEU A 254 10.85 -16.62 -2.74
C LEU A 254 11.35 -15.96 -1.44
N ARG A 255 12.23 -14.98 -1.59
CA ARG A 255 12.68 -14.18 -0.45
C ARG A 255 11.65 -13.11 -0.13
N LEU A 256 11.12 -13.10 1.09
CA LEU A 256 10.32 -12.00 1.60
C LEU A 256 11.13 -10.69 1.61
N TYR A 257 10.57 -9.63 1.04
CA TYR A 257 11.07 -8.26 1.08
C TYR A 257 10.16 -7.38 1.93
N PRO A 258 10.42 -7.30 3.25
CA PRO A 258 9.60 -6.49 4.13
C PRO A 258 9.91 -5.01 3.94
N LYS A 259 8.87 -4.22 3.67
CA LYS A 259 8.92 -2.77 3.67
C LYS A 259 8.82 -2.25 5.12
N PRO A 260 9.50 -1.15 5.46
CA PRO A 260 9.38 -0.56 6.79
C PRO A 260 8.01 0.11 6.93
N ALA A 261 7.48 0.17 8.16
CA ALA A 261 6.34 1.01 8.46
C ALA A 261 6.63 2.49 8.13
N PHE A 262 5.57 3.25 7.85
CA PHE A 262 5.73 4.63 7.40
C PHE A 262 6.39 5.50 8.47
N SER A 263 7.38 6.27 8.06
CA SER A 263 7.97 7.34 8.86
C SER A 263 8.26 8.50 7.93
N GLY A 264 7.67 9.67 8.19
CA GLY A 264 7.84 10.84 7.33
C GLY A 264 9.32 11.19 7.09
N SER A 265 10.13 11.17 8.14
CA SER A 265 11.58 11.43 8.01
C SER A 265 12.34 10.33 7.27
N LEU A 266 11.86 9.08 7.30
CA LEU A 266 12.44 7.99 6.51
C LEU A 266 12.04 8.12 5.03
N PHE A 267 10.78 8.44 4.77
CA PHE A 267 10.24 8.58 3.43
C PHE A 267 10.81 9.82 2.73
N GLN A 268 11.08 10.91 3.43
CA GLN A 268 11.81 12.07 2.88
C GLN A 268 13.26 11.77 2.48
N LYS A 269 13.85 10.70 3.03
CA LYS A 269 15.23 10.28 2.73
C LYS A 269 15.32 9.36 1.53
N ARG A 270 14.33 8.48 1.34
CA ARG A 270 14.30 7.49 0.26
C ARG A 270 12.89 6.92 0.07
N ASN A 271 12.64 6.35 -1.10
CA ASN A 271 11.45 5.54 -1.31
C ASN A 271 11.47 4.33 -0.34
N ILE A 272 10.39 4.18 0.43
CA ILE A 272 10.14 3.04 1.32
C ILE A 272 8.83 2.31 1.01
N ILE A 273 8.08 2.81 0.01
CA ILE A 273 6.77 2.31 -0.39
C ILE A 273 6.91 1.24 -1.49
N GLY A 274 7.92 1.39 -2.35
CA GLY A 274 8.12 0.52 -3.51
C GLY A 274 7.60 1.17 -4.79
N ASN A 275 7.16 0.34 -5.73
CA ASN A 275 6.64 0.74 -7.04
C ASN A 275 5.11 0.87 -7.09
N GLN A 276 4.38 0.18 -6.21
CA GLN A 276 2.91 0.14 -6.27
C GLN A 276 2.23 0.50 -4.94
N ILE A 277 1.05 1.11 -5.04
CA ILE A 277 0.15 1.47 -3.94
C ILE A 277 -1.29 1.09 -4.28
N PHE A 278 -2.17 1.18 -3.29
CA PHE A 278 -3.63 1.14 -3.46
C PHE A 278 -4.25 2.40 -2.83
N THR A 279 -5.06 3.15 -3.59
CA THR A 279 -5.67 4.41 -3.11
C THR A 279 -7.03 4.67 -3.76
N CYS A 280 -7.70 5.74 -3.38
CA CYS A 280 -8.89 6.21 -4.08
C CYS A 280 -8.48 6.86 -5.42
N THR A 281 -9.20 6.54 -6.49
CA THR A 281 -8.90 7.04 -7.85
C THR A 281 -8.95 8.56 -7.93
N ASP A 282 -9.88 9.18 -7.23
CA ASP A 282 -10.05 10.64 -7.12
C ASP A 282 -8.85 11.36 -6.48
N ARG A 283 -7.97 10.64 -5.77
CA ARG A 283 -6.72 11.19 -5.22
C ARG A 283 -5.56 11.06 -6.19
N LEU A 284 -5.50 9.97 -6.97
CA LEU A 284 -4.39 9.74 -7.88
C LEU A 284 -4.53 10.53 -9.18
N LYS A 285 -5.76 10.72 -9.69
CA LYS A 285 -6.03 11.53 -10.90
C LYS A 285 -5.54 12.99 -10.84
N PRO A 286 -5.70 13.76 -9.75
CA PRO A 286 -5.14 15.11 -9.68
C PRO A 286 -3.62 15.11 -9.43
N VAL A 287 -3.07 14.03 -8.86
CA VAL A 287 -1.65 13.92 -8.55
C VAL A 287 -0.86 13.51 -9.80
N LEU A 288 -1.20 12.39 -10.44
CA LEU A 288 -0.49 11.78 -11.58
C LEU A 288 1.02 11.58 -11.34
N PHE A 289 1.68 10.92 -12.29
CA PHE A 289 3.12 10.82 -12.36
C PHE A 289 3.71 12.04 -13.08
N ASP A 290 4.86 12.53 -12.62
CA ASP A 290 5.55 13.66 -13.26
C ASP A 290 6.34 13.19 -14.49
N GLU A 291 5.82 13.51 -15.67
CA GLU A 291 6.39 13.11 -16.96
C GLU A 291 7.78 13.67 -17.24
N THR A 292 8.20 14.71 -16.52
CA THR A 292 9.55 15.27 -16.65
C THR A 292 10.61 14.47 -15.90
N LEU A 293 10.21 13.54 -15.02
CA LEU A 293 11.13 12.72 -14.23
C LEU A 293 11.53 11.44 -14.98
N THR A 294 12.85 11.28 -15.16
CA THR A 294 13.44 10.09 -15.81
C THR A 294 13.73 8.92 -14.85
N ALA A 295 13.64 9.16 -13.53
CA ALA A 295 13.73 8.15 -12.48
C ALA A 295 13.10 8.72 -11.20
N ALA A 296 12.87 7.86 -10.20
CA ALA A 296 12.17 8.22 -8.96
C ALA A 296 10.73 8.71 -9.19
N GLN A 297 10.09 8.21 -10.24
CA GLN A 297 8.74 8.56 -10.69
C GLN A 297 7.71 8.21 -9.61
N ASP A 298 7.69 6.95 -9.17
CA ASP A 298 6.78 6.48 -8.10
C ASP A 298 7.06 7.20 -6.79
N TYR A 299 8.34 7.45 -6.49
CA TYR A 299 8.72 8.16 -5.27
C TYR A 299 8.17 9.58 -5.25
N ASP A 300 8.24 10.31 -6.37
CA ASP A 300 7.65 11.64 -6.52
C ASP A 300 6.13 11.61 -6.40
N ALA A 301 5.45 10.73 -7.13
CA ALA A 301 4.00 10.62 -7.12
C ALA A 301 3.47 10.29 -5.72
N PHE A 302 4.05 9.27 -5.06
CA PHE A 302 3.62 8.85 -3.73
C PHE A 302 4.00 9.88 -2.65
N TYR A 303 5.09 10.62 -2.85
CA TYR A 303 5.43 11.74 -1.96
C TYR A 303 4.39 12.85 -2.06
N ARG A 304 4.01 13.28 -3.27
CA ARG A 304 2.96 14.29 -3.46
C ARG A 304 1.61 13.84 -2.91
N LEU A 305 1.20 12.61 -3.22
CA LEU A 305 -0.03 12.01 -2.69
C LEU A 305 -0.04 11.98 -1.15
N GLN A 306 1.10 11.70 -0.52
CA GLN A 306 1.25 11.74 0.94
C GLN A 306 1.19 13.17 1.49
N GLN A 307 1.77 14.15 0.80
CA GLN A 307 1.72 15.56 1.24
C GLN A 307 0.29 16.10 1.22
N GLU A 308 -0.50 15.70 0.22
CA GLU A 308 -1.86 16.20 0.02
C GLU A 308 -2.90 15.46 0.87
N TYR A 309 -2.86 14.13 0.92
CA TYR A 309 -3.89 13.30 1.55
C TYR A 309 -3.47 12.67 2.89
N GLY A 310 -2.31 13.06 3.43
CA GLY A 310 -1.82 12.61 4.72
C GLY A 310 -0.94 11.35 4.66
N ARG A 311 -0.70 10.73 5.81
CA ARG A 311 0.21 9.56 5.90
C ARG A 311 -0.38 8.32 5.22
N PRO A 312 0.43 7.42 4.66
CA PRO A 312 -0.02 6.12 4.19
C PRO A 312 -0.05 5.07 5.29
N TYR A 313 -0.71 3.94 5.04
CA TYR A 313 -0.74 2.79 5.94
C TYR A 313 -0.07 1.56 5.31
N LYS A 314 0.73 0.86 6.11
CA LYS A 314 1.40 -0.38 5.69
C LYS A 314 0.59 -1.59 6.11
N ILE A 315 0.25 -2.46 5.17
CA ILE A 315 -0.27 -3.80 5.42
C ILE A 315 0.92 -4.77 5.54
N ASN A 316 1.00 -5.54 6.62
CA ASN A 316 2.09 -6.51 6.87
C ASN A 316 1.77 -7.87 6.24
N LEU A 317 1.51 -7.88 4.94
CA LEU A 317 1.32 -9.07 4.13
C LEU A 317 2.03 -8.90 2.80
N ALA A 318 2.71 -9.94 2.32
CA ALA A 318 3.26 -9.94 0.98
C ALA A 318 2.17 -10.27 -0.04
N THR A 319 2.03 -9.47 -1.09
CA THR A 319 0.93 -9.60 -2.06
C THR A 319 1.38 -9.49 -3.53
N GLN A 320 2.68 -9.39 -3.76
CA GLN A 320 3.28 -9.23 -5.08
C GLN A 320 4.66 -9.89 -5.09
N VAL A 321 5.06 -10.40 -6.24
CA VAL A 321 6.39 -10.90 -6.54
C VAL A 321 7.08 -9.90 -7.45
N LEU A 322 8.23 -9.40 -7.01
CA LEU A 322 9.12 -8.56 -7.80
C LEU A 322 10.17 -9.43 -8.47
N TYR A 323 10.24 -9.36 -9.80
CA TYR A 323 11.29 -10.02 -10.55
C TYR A 323 12.52 -9.11 -10.60
N VAL A 324 13.62 -9.56 -10.01
CA VAL A 324 14.88 -8.83 -10.02
C VAL A 324 15.80 -9.50 -11.02
N ASP A 325 15.86 -8.93 -12.22
CA ASP A 325 16.85 -9.38 -13.21
C ASP A 325 18.26 -8.95 -12.76
N HIS A 326 19.15 -9.93 -12.55
CA HIS A 326 20.57 -9.67 -12.28
C HIS A 326 21.33 -9.28 -13.57
N GLY A 327 20.70 -9.40 -14.74
CA GLY A 327 21.27 -9.25 -16.08
C GLY A 327 21.34 -7.82 -16.63
N GLU A 328 20.49 -6.90 -16.19
CA GLU A 328 20.65 -5.47 -16.51
C GLU A 328 21.20 -4.72 -15.29
N GLY A 329 22.49 -4.42 -15.36
CA GLY A 329 23.29 -3.80 -14.31
C GLY A 329 22.48 -2.92 -13.36
N ARG A 330 22.22 -3.46 -12.17
CA ARG A 330 21.69 -2.82 -10.97
C ARG A 330 21.67 -1.31 -11.15
N ILE A 331 20.49 -0.70 -11.35
CA ILE A 331 20.28 0.76 -11.48
C ILE A 331 20.78 1.46 -10.21
N THR A 332 22.08 1.47 -9.99
CA THR A 332 22.77 1.90 -8.78
C THR A 332 23.94 2.79 -9.12
N GLN A 333 24.32 2.91 -10.39
CA GLN A 333 25.36 3.85 -10.85
C GLN A 333 25.02 4.54 -12.19
N SER A 334 23.76 4.54 -12.65
CA SER A 334 23.41 5.20 -13.92
C SER A 334 23.19 6.71 -13.77
N GLY A 335 23.55 7.48 -14.81
CA GLY A 335 23.28 8.93 -14.87
C GLY A 335 21.79 9.27 -14.74
N LYS A 336 20.90 8.40 -15.23
CA LYS A 336 19.43 8.52 -15.09
C LYS A 336 19.00 8.51 -13.63
N LYS A 337 19.56 7.61 -12.80
CA LYS A 337 19.26 7.58 -11.36
C LYS A 337 19.69 8.86 -10.65
N PHE A 338 20.87 9.38 -10.95
CA PHE A 338 21.29 10.67 -10.40
C PHE A 338 20.31 11.77 -10.82
N SER A 339 19.99 11.88 -12.12
CA SER A 339 19.09 12.91 -12.65
C SER A 339 17.72 12.89 -11.98
N GLY A 340 17.06 11.72 -11.92
CA GLY A 340 15.74 11.61 -11.30
C GLY A 340 15.72 11.95 -9.81
N TYR A 341 16.64 11.38 -9.01
CA TYR A 341 16.70 11.72 -7.58
C TYR A 341 17.13 13.17 -7.33
N PHE A 342 17.95 13.76 -8.20
CA PHE A 342 18.33 15.17 -8.12
C PHE A 342 17.15 16.09 -8.46
N ASN A 343 16.37 15.76 -9.48
CA ASN A 343 15.15 16.51 -9.83
C ASN A 343 14.10 16.39 -8.73
N PHE A 344 13.87 15.20 -8.18
CA PHE A 344 13.06 15.02 -6.97
C PHE A 344 13.52 15.94 -5.83
N TYR A 345 14.83 15.94 -5.53
CA TYR A 345 15.36 16.82 -4.49
C TYR A 345 15.14 18.29 -4.80
N ARG A 346 15.38 18.74 -6.04
CA ARG A 346 15.15 20.14 -6.44
C ARG A 346 13.69 20.54 -6.27
N LYS A 347 12.77 19.66 -6.65
CA LYS A 347 11.33 19.85 -6.56
C LYS A 347 10.85 19.96 -5.11
N HIS A 348 11.38 19.11 -4.22
CA HIS A 348 10.86 18.96 -2.85
C HIS A 348 11.74 19.53 -1.74
N GLN A 349 12.97 20.00 -2.00
CA GLN A 349 13.92 20.40 -0.94
C GLN A 349 13.38 21.41 0.07
N ALA A 350 12.40 22.24 -0.30
CA ALA A 350 11.78 23.20 0.62
C ALA A 350 10.93 22.52 1.71
N SER A 351 10.27 21.40 1.40
CA SER A 351 9.47 20.61 2.35
C SER A 351 10.28 19.56 3.11
N LEU A 352 11.54 19.31 2.71
CA LEU A 352 12.41 18.33 3.36
C LEU A 352 13.02 18.86 4.66
N ASP A 353 12.97 18.02 5.70
CA ASP A 353 13.67 18.28 6.96
C ASP A 353 15.20 18.39 6.73
N ILE A 354 15.90 19.10 7.62
CA ILE A 354 17.35 19.36 7.47
C ILE A 354 18.14 18.06 7.35
N SER A 355 17.78 17.03 8.11
CA SER A 355 18.45 15.72 8.09
C SER A 355 18.21 14.99 6.78
N SER A 356 17.01 15.09 6.21
CA SER A 356 16.60 14.52 4.93
C SER A 356 17.31 15.21 3.76
N ARG A 357 17.41 16.55 3.78
CA ARG A 357 18.23 17.29 2.81
C ARG A 357 19.69 16.84 2.83
N LYS A 358 20.30 16.77 4.01
CA LYS A 358 21.68 16.28 4.17
C LYS A 358 21.83 14.84 3.68
N TYR A 359 20.84 13.97 3.92
CA TYR A 359 20.85 12.58 3.45
C TYR A 359 20.79 12.48 1.92
N GLN A 360 19.91 13.23 1.27
CA GLN A 360 19.77 13.23 -0.19
C GLN A 360 21.04 13.76 -0.86
N LEU A 361 21.56 14.91 -0.38
CA LEU A 361 22.83 15.47 -0.84
C LEU A 361 24.01 14.51 -0.65
N PHE A 362 24.09 13.83 0.49
CA PHE A 362 25.11 12.80 0.72
C PHE A 362 24.97 11.63 -0.29
N THR A 363 23.74 11.23 -0.59
CA THR A 363 23.42 10.17 -1.55
C THR A 363 23.84 10.54 -2.98
N PHE A 364 23.83 11.82 -3.35
CA PHE A 364 24.30 12.27 -4.65
C PHE A 364 25.81 12.10 -4.86
N TYR A 365 26.62 12.41 -3.85
CA TYR A 365 28.06 12.14 -3.92
C TYR A 365 28.34 10.65 -4.07
N VAL A 366 27.57 9.84 -3.35
CA VAL A 366 27.60 8.38 -3.40
C VAL A 366 27.26 7.85 -4.80
N ILE A 367 26.10 8.23 -5.37
CA ILE A 367 25.65 7.75 -6.69
C ILE A 367 26.65 8.16 -7.78
N ARG A 368 27.25 9.36 -7.66
CA ARG A 368 28.24 9.86 -8.62
C ARG A 368 29.67 9.40 -8.35
N ASN A 369 29.89 8.59 -7.31
CA ASN A 369 31.22 8.21 -6.85
C ASN A 369 32.19 9.40 -6.68
N LYS A 370 31.67 10.55 -6.21
CA LYS A 370 32.43 11.79 -6.03
C LYS A 370 33.07 11.84 -4.64
N LYS A 371 34.33 12.28 -4.58
CA LYS A 371 35.02 12.57 -3.32
C LYS A 371 34.34 13.74 -2.60
N MET A 372 34.18 13.63 -1.28
CA MET A 372 33.78 14.75 -0.42
C MET A 372 35.02 15.39 0.21
N SER A 373 35.07 16.72 0.31
CA SER A 373 36.03 17.39 1.19
C SER A 373 35.64 17.17 2.65
N CYS A 374 36.59 17.30 3.59
CA CYS A 374 36.30 17.21 5.03
C CYS A 374 35.20 18.19 5.45
N ARG A 375 35.21 19.41 4.91
CA ARG A 375 34.17 20.43 5.16
C ARG A 375 32.80 19.97 4.67
N THR A 376 32.71 19.42 3.45
CA THR A 376 31.45 18.91 2.90
C THR A 376 30.96 17.70 3.69
N LEU A 377 31.85 16.78 4.04
CA LEU A 377 31.52 15.61 4.85
C LEU A 377 30.89 16.07 6.16
N LEU A 378 31.60 16.91 6.94
CA LEU A 378 31.11 17.49 8.20
C LEU A 378 29.75 18.19 8.05
N ARG A 379 29.57 18.98 6.99
CA ARG A 379 28.29 19.67 6.73
C ARG A 379 27.12 18.72 6.49
N LEU A 380 27.39 17.60 5.80
CA LEU A 380 26.40 16.57 5.48
C LEU A 380 26.29 15.48 6.56
N MET A 381 27.09 15.54 7.63
CA MET A 381 27.06 14.52 8.68
C MET A 381 25.73 14.54 9.44
N THR A 382 25.17 13.35 9.54
CA THR A 382 24.07 12.96 10.43
C THR A 382 24.44 11.59 10.99
N LEU A 383 23.84 11.15 12.10
CA LEU A 383 24.06 9.80 12.64
C LEU A 383 23.87 8.72 11.57
N ARG A 384 22.89 8.92 10.68
CA ARG A 384 22.61 7.99 9.58
C ARG A 384 23.66 8.02 8.48
N ASN A 385 24.13 9.21 8.09
CA ASN A 385 25.20 9.33 7.10
C ASN A 385 26.54 8.82 7.66
N LEU A 386 26.80 8.99 8.97
CA LEU A 386 27.94 8.40 9.66
C LEU A 386 27.90 6.87 9.60
N LYS A 387 26.76 6.26 9.95
CA LYS A 387 26.60 4.81 9.85
C LYS A 387 26.86 4.32 8.42
N ARG A 388 26.31 5.00 7.41
CA ARG A 388 26.54 4.67 5.98
C ARG A 388 28.00 4.82 5.56
N PHE A 389 28.70 5.82 6.09
CA PHE A 389 30.11 6.05 5.84
C PHE A 389 30.99 4.96 6.47
N ILE A 390 30.74 4.59 7.74
CA ILE A 390 31.53 3.60 8.49
C ILE A 390 31.29 2.18 8.00
N THR A 391 30.03 1.80 7.73
CA THR A 391 29.64 0.41 7.39
C THR A 391 30.14 -0.09 6.03
N GLY A 392 31.01 0.64 5.33
CA GLY A 392 31.67 0.15 4.12
C GLY A 392 30.74 -0.13 2.93
N LYS A 393 29.42 0.03 3.06
CA LYS A 393 28.45 -0.11 1.95
C LYS A 393 28.70 0.91 0.82
N LEU A 394 29.63 1.85 1.01
CA LEU A 394 29.99 2.94 0.13
C LEU A 394 31.49 3.23 0.24
N THR A 395 32.28 2.78 -0.73
CA THR A 395 33.70 3.11 -0.88
C THR A 395 33.86 4.60 -1.23
N LEU A 396 33.91 5.47 -0.22
CA LEU A 396 34.18 6.90 -0.40
C LEU A 396 35.69 7.16 -0.27
N ARG A 397 36.37 7.46 -1.37
CA ARG A 397 37.77 7.92 -1.35
C ARG A 397 37.82 9.35 -0.80
N ILE A 398 38.20 9.54 0.47
CA ILE A 398 38.52 10.87 1.01
C ILE A 398 39.76 11.41 0.28
N ARG A 399 39.77 12.70 -0.07
CA ARG A 399 40.97 13.38 -0.57
C ARG A 399 41.94 13.51 0.61
N LYS A 400 43.04 12.74 0.62
CA LYS A 400 44.20 13.11 1.45
C LYS A 400 44.72 14.45 0.93
N TYR A 401 44.98 15.35 1.86
CA TYR A 401 45.45 16.72 1.61
C TYR A 401 46.74 16.72 0.78
#